data_AF-A0A9E5VUG5-F1
#
_entry.id   AF-A0A9E5VUG5-F1
#
_cell.length_a   1.000
_cell.length_b   1.000
_cell.length_c   1.000
_cell.angle_alpha   90.00
_cell.angle_beta   90.00
_cell.angle_gamma   90.00
#
_symmetry.space_group_name_H-M   'P 1'
#
loop_
_entity.id
_entity.type
_entity.pdbx_description
1 polymer ?
#
loop_
_entity_poly.entity_id
_entity_poly.type
_entity_poly.pdbx_seq_one_letter_code
_entity_poly.pdbx_strand_id
1 'polypeptide(L)' 'MPFAFEKLLVYQKAVDFADRIAALTEQLPGGHGFLADQLNRAALSIPANIAEGNGRFTKADRRDFFGIAR' A
#
# COMPACT_ATOMS: atom_id res chain seq x y z
N MET A 1 1.15 -7.49 -20.21
CA MET A 1 1.85 -6.19 -20.23
C MET A 1 1.73 -5.59 -18.84
N PRO A 2 2.81 -5.14 -18.20
CA PRO A 2 2.75 -4.53 -16.88
C PRO A 2 2.01 -3.18 -16.94
N PHE A 3 1.25 -2.87 -15.90
CA PHE A 3 0.67 -1.54 -15.75
C PHE A 3 1.78 -0.50 -15.54
N ALA A 4 1.55 0.74 -15.97
CA ALA A 4 2.59 1.78 -15.90
C ALA A 4 3.07 2.06 -14.46
N PHE A 5 2.17 1.96 -13.47
CA PHE A 5 2.50 2.19 -12.06
C PHE A 5 3.43 1.09 -11.49
N GLU A 6 3.43 -0.12 -12.04
CA GLU A 6 4.28 -1.23 -11.56
C GLU A 6 5.77 -0.94 -11.78
N LYS A 7 6.10 -0.03 -12.71
CA LYS A 7 7.47 0.44 -12.96
C LYS A 7 7.96 1.51 -11.98
N LEU A 8 7.06 2.06 -11.14
CA LEU A 8 7.43 3.10 -10.19
C LEU A 8 8.19 2.49 -9.02
N LEU A 9 9.38 3.03 -8.73
CA LEU A 9 10.18 2.59 -7.59
C LEU A 9 9.42 2.71 -6.26
N VAL A 10 8.60 3.76 -6.10
CA VAL A 10 7.78 3.95 -4.90
C VAL A 10 6.70 2.88 -4.75
N TYR A 11 6.13 2.41 -5.86
CA TYR A 11 5.14 1.32 -5.83
C TYR A 11 5.81 0.00 -5.42
N GLN A 12 6.95 -0.34 -6.03
CA GLN A 12 7.71 -1.55 -5.67
C GLN A 12 8.10 -1.55 -4.19
N LYS A 13 8.61 -0.43 -3.68
CA LYS A 13 8.94 -0.29 -2.25
C LYS A 13 7.72 -0.39 -1.34
N ALA A 14 6.55 0.08 -1.78
CA ALA A 14 5.31 -0.02 -1.01
C ALA A 14 4.80 -1.46 -0.95
N VAL A 15 4.94 -2.24 -2.04
CA VAL A 15 4.66 -3.67 -2.05
C VAL A 15 5.62 -4.42 -1.11
N ASP A 16 6.94 -4.18 -1.24
CA ASP A 16 7.94 -4.78 -0.34
C ASP A 16 7.67 -4.45 1.14
N PHE A 17 7.20 -3.23 1.41
CA PHE A 17 6.83 -2.82 2.76
C PHE A 17 5.59 -3.58 3.25
N ALA A 18 4.54 -3.71 2.43
CA ALA A 18 3.35 -4.48 2.78
C ALA A 18 3.69 -5.95 3.07
N ASP A 19 4.56 -6.58 2.29
CA ASP A 19 5.02 -7.96 2.52
C ASP A 19 5.76 -8.09 3.87
N ARG A 20 6.61 -7.11 4.21
CA ARG A 20 7.30 -7.10 5.51
C ARG A 20 6.34 -6.93 6.68
N ILE A 21 5.30 -6.11 6.52
CA ILE A 21 4.26 -5.94 7.56
C ILE A 21 3.47 -7.24 7.72
N ALA A 22 3.07 -7.88 6.63
CA ALA A 22 2.39 -9.18 6.69
C ALA A 22 3.22 -10.20 7.47
N ALA A 23 4.49 -10.40 7.09
CA ALA A 23 5.40 -11.32 7.77
C ALA A 23 5.67 -10.95 9.24
N LEU A 24 5.69 -9.66 9.58
CA LEU A 24 5.82 -9.21 10.96
C LEU A 24 4.56 -9.51 11.78
N THR A 25 3.38 -9.26 11.22
CA THR A 25 2.11 -9.45 11.94
C THR A 25 1.79 -10.92 12.23
N GLU A 26 2.28 -11.84 11.40
CA GLU A 26 2.19 -13.29 11.65
C GLU A 26 2.92 -13.73 12.93
N GLN A 27 3.90 -12.95 13.39
CA GLN A 27 4.70 -13.25 14.58
C GLN A 27 4.11 -12.67 15.87
N LEU A 28 2.99 -11.94 15.78
CA LEU A 28 2.36 -11.36 16.96
C LEU A 28 1.78 -12.45 17.87
N PRO A 29 1.92 -12.31 19.20
CA PRO A 29 1.36 -13.27 20.13
C PRO A 29 -0.18 -13.28 20.07
N GLY A 30 -0.79 -14.38 20.52
CA GLY A 30 -2.24 -14.51 20.57
C GLY A 30 -2.93 -13.34 21.27
N GLY A 31 -4.10 -12.94 20.76
CA GLY A 31 -4.87 -11.79 21.26
C GLY A 31 -4.68 -10.48 20.46
N HIS A 32 -3.71 -10.42 19.54
CA HIS A 32 -3.40 -9.20 18.76
C HIS A 32 -3.94 -9.22 17.33
N GLY A 33 -4.88 -10.13 17.00
CA GLY A 33 -5.41 -10.28 15.63
C GLY A 33 -6.02 -9.00 15.06
N PHE A 34 -6.66 -8.18 15.91
CA PHE A 34 -7.19 -6.89 15.47
C PHE A 34 -6.08 -5.90 15.07
N LEU A 35 -4.95 -5.89 15.77
CA LEU A 35 -3.80 -5.05 15.41
C LEU A 35 -3.14 -5.56 14.13
N ALA A 36 -3.01 -6.89 13.99
CA ALA A 36 -2.53 -7.50 12.76
C ALA A 36 -3.39 -7.07 11.55
N ASP A 37 -4.72 -7.12 11.66
CA ASP A 37 -5.63 -6.66 10.61
C ASP A 37 -5.42 -5.17 10.28
N GLN A 38 -5.39 -4.30 11.30
CA GLN A 38 -5.20 -2.87 11.09
C GLN A 38 -3.88 -2.54 10.39
N LEU A 39 -2.77 -3.18 10.83
CA LEU A 39 -1.46 -2.98 10.24
C LEU A 39 -1.40 -3.46 8.78
N ASN A 40 -1.92 -4.66 8.51
CA ASN A 40 -1.94 -5.21 7.15
C ASN A 40 -2.77 -4.35 6.21
N ARG A 41 -3.96 -3.93 6.62
CA ARG A 41 -4.83 -3.08 5.79
C ARG A 41 -4.22 -1.71 5.54
N ALA A 42 -3.60 -1.10 6.56
CA ALA A 42 -2.89 0.15 6.40
C ALA A 42 -1.71 0.01 5.43
N ALA A 43 -0.90 -1.05 5.56
CA ALA A 43 0.23 -1.28 4.69
C ALA A 43 -0.17 -1.56 3.24
N LEU A 44 -1.21 -2.37 3.01
CA LEU A 44 -1.77 -2.65 1.68
C LEU A 44 -2.43 -1.42 1.03
N SER A 45 -2.94 -0.49 1.83
CA SER A 45 -3.53 0.76 1.34
C SER A 45 -2.53 1.62 0.57
N ILE A 46 -1.25 1.59 0.94
CA ILE A 46 -0.19 2.41 0.32
C ILE A 46 -0.01 2.06 -1.17
N PRO A 47 0.35 0.81 -1.57
CA PRO A 47 0.49 0.46 -2.98
C PRO A 47 -0.83 0.56 -3.75
N ALA A 48 -1.97 0.28 -3.10
CA ALA A 48 -3.29 0.41 -3.73
C ALA A 48 -3.60 1.85 -4.13
N ASN A 49 -3.39 2.82 -3.24
CA ASN A 49 -3.61 4.23 -3.53
C ASN A 49 -2.59 4.79 -4.54
N ILE A 50 -1.35 4.29 -4.55
CA ILE A 50 -0.37 4.64 -5.60
C ILE A 50 -0.85 4.14 -6.97
N ALA A 51 -1.31 2.90 -7.06
CA ALA A 51 -1.82 2.32 -8.31
C ALA A 51 -3.06 3.08 -8.79
N GLU A 52 -4.01 3.33 -7.90
CA GLU A 52 -5.26 4.02 -8.23
C GLU A 52 -5.02 5.48 -8.63
N GLY A 53 -4.17 6.21 -7.90
CA GLY A 53 -3.78 7.58 -8.24
C GLY A 53 -3.13 7.68 -9.62
N ASN A 54 -2.29 6.71 -10.00
CA ASN A 54 -1.70 6.65 -11.34
C ASN A 54 -2.74 6.41 -12.45
N GLY A 55 -3.86 5.76 -12.13
CA GLY A 55 -4.99 5.56 -13.03
C GLY A 55 -5.88 6.80 -13.21
N ARG A 56 -5.74 7.84 -12.38
CA ARG A 56 -6.56 9.05 -12.47
C ARG A 56 -6.14 9.97 -13.61
N PHE A 57 -7.14 10.55 -14.27
CA PHE A 57 -6.98 11.44 -15.43
C PHE A 57 -6.46 12.83 -15.05
N THR A 58 -6.97 13.41 -13.96
CA THR A 58 -6.61 14.76 -13.55
C THR A 58 -5.45 14.74 -12.55
N LYS A 59 -4.65 15.81 -12.56
CA LYS A 59 -3.56 15.99 -11.59
C LYS A 59 -4.09 16.16 -10.16
N ALA A 60 -5.26 16.79 -9.99
CA ALA A 60 -5.88 16.99 -8.69
C ALA A 60 -6.28 15.65 -8.06
N ASP A 61 -7.04 14.82 -8.77
CA ASP A 61 -7.46 13.50 -8.26
C ASP A 61 -6.25 12.63 -7.92
N ARG A 62 -5.24 12.61 -8.80
CA ARG A 62 -4.00 11.86 -8.57
C ARG A 62 -3.29 12.27 -7.28
N ARG A 63 -3.22 13.58 -7.02
CA ARG A 63 -2.58 14.13 -5.81
C ARG A 63 -3.31 13.67 -4.55
N ASP A 64 -4.64 13.62 -4.58
CA ASP A 64 -5.43 13.26 -3.40
C ASP A 64 -5.17 11.79 -3.03
N PHE A 65 -5.10 10.87 -4.00
CA PHE A 65 -4.69 9.47 -3.78
C PHE A 65 -3.26 9.35 -3.25
N PHE A 66 -2.32 10.14 -3.78
CA PHE A 66 -0.94 10.15 -3.26
C PHE A 66 -0.85 10.76 -1.86
N GLY A 67 -1.79 11.64 -1.50
CA GLY A 67 -1.94 12.15 -0.13
C GLY A 67 -2.42 11.08 0.85
N ILE A 68 -3.29 10.17 0.41
CA ILE A 68 -3.75 9.02 1.21
C ILE A 68 -2.61 7.99 1.41
N ALA A 69 -1.77 7.80 0.39
CA ALA A 69 -0.66 6.86 0.43
C ALA A 69 0.58 7.33 1.22
N ARG A 70 0.56 8.55 1.76
CA ARG A 70 1.69 9.17 2.46
C ARG A 70 1.76 8.74 3.92
#